data_AF-A0A151IN10-F1
#
_entry.id   AF-A0A151IN10-F1
#
_cell.length_a   1.000
_cell.length_b   1.000
_cell.length_c   1.000
_cell.angle_alpha   90.00
_cell.angle_beta   90.00
_cell.angle_gamma   90.00
#
_symmetry.space_group_name_H-M   'P 1'
#
loop_
_entity.id
_entity.type
_entity.pdbx_description
1 polymer ?
#
loop_
_entity_poly.entity_id
_entity_poly.type
_entity_poly.pdbx_seq_one_letter_code
_entity_poly.pdbx_strand_id
1 'polypeptide(L)'
;MCDIIKLSIKDLEELKNICEICQQAKQSRLKFGNGRIKAERPFQIIHTNLCETHWNLKVSKIRCDNGKEYVNKDVQVWCKTRGIIMDTTTPYTLQLNGKAEKLNKTLLDKVRALLFDSTLDKEMWGEAFYCATYILNRLPINTLEKTPYEMWEKRKPNLESMQIFGSIAHAKNLGPQKKVDERSSKLLFVGYALNGYRLWSQEKCSN
;
A
#
# COMPACT_ATOMS: atom_id res chain seq x y z
N MET A 1 17.13 21.37 15.95
CA MET A 1 16.67 21.03 17.31
C MET A 1 15.46 20.14 17.10
N CYS A 2 15.64 18.83 17.27
CA CYS A 2 14.68 17.81 16.86
C CYS A 2 13.57 17.66 17.91
N ASP A 3 12.39 18.16 17.58
CA ASP A 3 11.17 17.68 18.22
C ASP A 3 10.70 16.44 17.47
N ILE A 4 11.25 15.31 17.91
CA ILE A 4 10.76 13.98 17.55
C ILE A 4 9.29 13.95 17.99
N ILE A 5 8.36 13.97 17.03
CA ILE A 5 6.94 13.72 17.32
C ILE A 5 6.85 12.27 17.80
N LYS A 6 6.93 12.10 19.13
CA LYS A 6 6.65 10.84 19.81
C LYS A 6 5.14 10.68 19.81
N LEU A 7 4.59 10.08 18.75
CA LEU A 7 3.20 9.62 18.74
C LEU A 7 3.05 8.58 19.87
N SER A 8 2.45 9.03 20.96
CA SER A 8 2.02 8.22 22.08
C SER A 8 0.72 7.50 21.75
N ILE A 9 0.40 6.45 22.50
CA ILE A 9 -0.88 5.74 22.35
C ILE A 9 -2.08 6.71 22.55
N LYS A 10 -1.90 7.78 23.35
CA LYS A 10 -2.92 8.82 23.56
C LYS A 10 -3.17 9.68 22.33
N ASP A 11 -2.14 9.95 21.52
CA ASP A 11 -2.28 10.72 20.26
C ASP A 11 -3.04 9.90 19.19
N LEU A 12 -2.92 8.56 19.24
CA LEU A 12 -3.75 7.64 18.46
C LEU A 12 -5.20 7.56 18.97
N GLU A 13 -5.44 7.85 20.25
CA GLU A 13 -6.78 7.94 20.82
C GLU A 13 -7.47 9.28 20.52
N GLU A 14 -6.73 10.38 20.32
CA GLU A 14 -7.28 11.64 19.82
C GLU A 14 -7.72 11.56 18.35
N LEU A 15 -7.12 10.65 17.57
CA LEU A 15 -7.59 10.28 16.23
C LEU A 15 -8.93 9.48 16.22
N LYS A 16 -9.58 9.28 17.38
CA LYS A 16 -10.93 8.68 17.47
C LYS A 16 -12.03 9.57 16.89
N ASN A 17 -11.73 10.81 16.51
CA ASN A 17 -12.61 11.57 15.63
C ASN A 17 -12.66 10.86 14.27
N ILE A 18 -13.80 10.22 14.01
CA ILE A 18 -13.97 9.46 12.78
C ILE A 18 -13.93 10.47 11.62
N CYS A 19 -12.85 10.42 10.83
CA CYS A 19 -12.71 11.23 9.64
C CYS A 19 -13.89 10.99 8.68
N GLU A 20 -14.61 12.06 8.33
CA GLU A 20 -15.79 12.01 7.45
C GLU A 20 -15.45 11.37 6.09
N ILE A 21 -14.28 11.72 5.54
CA ILE A 21 -13.72 11.14 4.31
C ILE A 21 -13.60 9.61 4.43
N CYS A 22 -13.13 9.12 5.59
CA CYS A 22 -13.01 7.69 5.84
C CYS A 22 -14.38 7.00 5.98
N GLN A 23 -15.44 7.69 6.44
CA GLN A 23 -16.79 7.12 6.48
C GLN A 23 -17.38 7.01 5.08
N GLN A 24 -17.29 8.09 4.30
CA GLN A 24 -17.77 8.13 2.92
C GLN A 24 -17.03 7.10 2.06
N ALA A 25 -15.74 6.89 2.27
CA ALA A 25 -14.95 5.89 1.56
C ALA A 25 -15.24 4.42 1.97
N LYS A 26 -15.75 4.15 3.18
CA LYS A 26 -15.91 2.80 3.77
C LYS A 26 -17.35 2.27 3.82
N GLN A 27 -18.33 3.00 3.30
CA GLN A 27 -19.73 2.57 3.34
C GLN A 27 -19.86 1.18 2.69
N SER A 28 -20.29 0.18 3.46
CA SER A 28 -20.43 -1.20 2.96
C SER A 28 -21.68 -1.89 3.50
N ARG A 29 -22.26 -2.77 2.68
CA ARG A 29 -23.43 -3.61 3.03
C ARG A 29 -23.15 -4.46 4.27
N LEU A 30 -24.18 -4.66 5.11
CA LEU A 30 -24.12 -5.44 6.34
C LEU A 30 -23.66 -6.90 6.10
N LYS A 31 -22.99 -7.49 7.10
CA LYS A 31 -22.39 -8.82 7.02
C LYS A 31 -23.38 -9.90 7.47
N PHE A 32 -23.37 -11.04 6.79
CA PHE A 32 -23.94 -12.28 7.34
C PHE A 32 -22.98 -12.89 8.39
N GLY A 33 -23.54 -13.48 9.45
CA GLY A 33 -22.79 -14.09 10.55
C GLY A 33 -22.07 -15.36 10.09
N ASN A 34 -20.81 -15.55 10.49
CA ASN A 34 -20.09 -16.80 10.28
C ASN A 34 -18.95 -17.01 11.28
N GLY A 35 -18.82 -18.26 11.74
CA GLY A 35 -17.64 -18.80 12.42
C GLY A 35 -16.41 -18.78 11.51
N ARG A 36 -15.22 -18.59 12.10
CA ARG A 36 -13.96 -18.40 11.38
C ARG A 36 -12.87 -19.28 11.95
N ILE A 37 -12.13 -19.98 11.08
CA ILE A 37 -10.84 -20.57 11.44
C ILE A 37 -9.75 -19.56 11.05
N LYS A 38 -8.87 -19.25 12.01
CA LYS A 38 -7.83 -18.23 11.92
C LYS A 38 -6.51 -18.90 11.56
N ALA A 39 -5.78 -18.37 10.59
CA ALA A 39 -4.41 -18.81 10.32
C ALA A 39 -3.41 -17.97 11.11
N GLU A 40 -2.49 -18.64 11.80
CA GLU A 40 -1.56 -18.11 12.81
C GLU A 40 -0.46 -17.18 12.28
N ARG A 41 -0.18 -17.20 10.96
CA ARG A 41 0.88 -16.39 10.34
C ARG A 41 0.33 -15.30 9.39
N PRO A 42 0.87 -14.05 9.41
CA PRO A 42 0.40 -12.94 8.57
C PRO A 42 1.18 -12.77 7.23
N PHE A 43 0.53 -12.11 6.25
CA PHE A 43 0.97 -11.65 4.89
C PHE A 43 1.02 -12.72 3.77
N GLN A 44 0.83 -12.45 2.46
CA GLN A 44 1.32 -11.35 1.58
C GLN A 44 0.55 -11.24 0.22
N ILE A 45 0.69 -10.10 -0.47
CA ILE A 45 0.76 -10.01 -1.95
C ILE A 45 2.25 -10.24 -2.30
N ILE A 46 2.61 -11.31 -3.01
CA ILE A 46 4.00 -11.76 -3.13
C ILE A 46 4.59 -11.45 -4.51
N HIS A 47 5.57 -10.54 -4.57
CA HIS A 47 6.61 -10.59 -5.60
C HIS A 47 7.66 -11.61 -5.14
N THR A 48 7.57 -12.83 -5.66
CA THR A 48 8.35 -14.00 -5.25
C THR A 48 9.85 -13.78 -5.42
N ASN A 49 10.25 -13.16 -6.54
CA ASN A 49 11.64 -12.78 -6.77
C ASN A 49 12.15 -11.78 -5.73
N LEU A 50 11.35 -10.79 -5.34
CA LEU A 50 11.74 -9.76 -4.37
C LEU A 50 11.93 -10.38 -2.97
N CYS A 51 11.08 -11.33 -2.60
CA CYS A 51 11.22 -12.10 -1.36
C CYS A 51 12.56 -12.84 -1.28
N GLU A 52 12.91 -13.51 -2.38
CA GLU A 52 14.13 -14.30 -2.49
C GLU A 52 15.39 -13.41 -2.54
N THR A 53 15.39 -12.32 -3.30
CA THR A 53 16.59 -11.49 -3.50
C THR A 53 16.82 -10.46 -2.40
N HIS A 54 15.78 -9.78 -1.94
CA HIS A 54 15.92 -8.66 -1.02
C HIS A 54 15.94 -9.11 0.45
N TRP A 55 15.11 -10.10 0.81
CA TRP A 55 14.99 -10.55 2.19
C TRP A 55 15.55 -11.96 2.42
N ASN A 56 16.10 -12.60 1.39
CA ASN A 56 16.60 -13.98 1.44
C ASN A 56 15.56 -14.97 2.00
N LEU A 57 14.29 -14.73 1.69
CA LEU A 57 13.16 -15.53 2.16
C LEU A 57 12.57 -16.30 0.99
N LYS A 58 12.69 -17.62 1.05
CA LYS A 58 12.09 -18.51 0.05
C LYS A 58 10.60 -18.70 0.33
N VAL A 59 9.78 -18.45 -0.68
CA VAL A 59 8.33 -18.67 -0.60
C VAL A 59 8.08 -20.17 -0.63
N SER A 60 7.43 -20.71 0.40
CA SER A 60 7.17 -22.14 0.49
C SER A 60 5.84 -22.54 -0.15
N LYS A 61 4.80 -21.73 0.05
CA LYS A 61 3.45 -21.99 -0.47
C LYS A 61 2.80 -20.71 -0.97
N ILE A 62 2.09 -20.81 -2.09
CA ILE A 62 1.20 -19.77 -2.61
C ILE A 62 -0.22 -20.32 -2.58
N ARG A 63 -1.16 -19.55 -2.04
CA ARG A 63 -2.57 -19.87 -2.09
C ARG A 63 -3.26 -18.92 -3.05
N CYS A 64 -3.89 -19.46 -4.07
CA CYS A 64 -4.65 -18.70 -5.06
C CYS A 64 -6.06 -19.27 -5.22
N ASP A 65 -6.96 -18.48 -5.79
CA ASP A 65 -8.25 -19.00 -6.21
C ASP A 65 -8.08 -19.90 -7.44
N ASN A 66 -9.16 -20.57 -7.84
CA ASN A 66 -9.18 -21.40 -9.05
C ASN A 66 -9.36 -20.56 -10.33
N GLY A 67 -8.97 -19.28 -10.29
CA GLY A 67 -9.00 -18.39 -11.45
C GLY A 67 -8.09 -18.93 -12.55
N LYS A 68 -8.60 -18.96 -13.79
CA LYS A 68 -7.87 -19.51 -14.94
C LYS A 68 -6.53 -18.80 -15.20
N GLU A 69 -6.40 -17.55 -14.75
CA GLU A 69 -5.18 -16.74 -14.84
C GLU A 69 -4.06 -17.27 -13.93
N TYR A 70 -4.41 -17.78 -12.74
CA TYR A 70 -3.46 -18.31 -11.77
C TYR A 70 -3.22 -19.81 -11.94
N VAL A 71 -4.18 -20.52 -12.53
CA VAL A 71 -4.10 -21.98 -12.80
C VAL A 71 -3.71 -22.22 -14.27
N ASN A 72 -2.69 -21.50 -14.76
CA ASN A 72 -2.08 -21.80 -16.05
C ASN A 72 -0.91 -22.80 -15.86
N LYS A 73 -0.65 -23.63 -16.88
CA LYS A 73 0.48 -24.56 -16.94
C LYS A 73 1.81 -23.84 -16.71
N ASP A 74 1.99 -22.64 -17.27
CA ASP A 74 3.22 -21.87 -17.13
C ASP A 74 3.50 -21.49 -15.67
N VAL A 75 2.47 -21.05 -14.94
CA VAL A 75 2.57 -20.69 -13.52
C VAL A 75 2.86 -21.93 -12.67
N GLN A 76 2.22 -23.06 -12.98
CA GLN A 76 2.49 -24.32 -12.29
C GLN A 76 3.92 -24.82 -12.51
N VAL A 77 4.43 -24.75 -13.75
CA VAL A 77 5.81 -25.12 -14.08
C VAL A 77 6.78 -24.19 -13.34
N TRP A 78 6.53 -22.88 -13.39
CA TRP A 78 7.33 -21.90 -12.67
C TRP A 78 7.37 -22.16 -11.16
N CYS A 79 6.23 -22.45 -10.52
CA CYS A 79 6.17 -22.79 -9.09
C CYS A 79 6.94 -24.09 -8.79
N LYS A 80 6.76 -25.14 -9.61
CA LYS A 80 7.46 -26.42 -9.46
C LYS A 80 8.97 -26.27 -9.58
N THR A 81 9.47 -25.50 -10.55
CA THR A 81 10.92 -25.28 -10.72
C THR A 81 11.57 -24.63 -9.49
N ARG A 82 10.80 -23.85 -8.72
CA ARG A 82 11.28 -23.18 -7.52
C ARG A 82 10.96 -23.94 -6.23
N GLY A 83 10.21 -25.03 -6.31
CA GLY A 83 9.76 -25.81 -5.16
C GLY A 83 8.66 -25.11 -4.36
N ILE A 84 7.88 -24.24 -4.99
CA ILE A 84 6.74 -23.54 -4.39
C ILE A 84 5.50 -24.43 -4.54
N ILE A 85 4.82 -24.70 -3.42
CA ILE A 85 3.56 -25.45 -3.43
C ILE A 85 2.41 -24.48 -3.73
N MET A 86 1.60 -24.79 -4.74
CA MET A 86 0.37 -24.04 -5.02
C MET A 86 -0.85 -24.74 -4.39
N ASP A 87 -1.48 -24.06 -3.45
CA ASP A 87 -2.80 -24.43 -2.92
C ASP A 87 -3.88 -23.67 -3.72
N THR A 88 -4.57 -24.35 -4.63
CA THR A 88 -5.79 -23.80 -5.25
C THR A 88 -6.97 -24.01 -4.32
N THR A 89 -7.70 -22.95 -3.98
CA THR A 89 -8.92 -23.09 -3.17
C THR A 89 -9.97 -23.93 -3.91
N THR A 90 -10.66 -24.81 -3.20
CA THR A 90 -11.79 -25.55 -3.75
C THR A 90 -12.83 -24.60 -4.37
N PRO A 91 -13.45 -24.97 -5.49
CA PRO A 91 -14.59 -24.22 -6.02
C PRO A 91 -15.63 -23.97 -4.91
N TYR A 92 -16.18 -22.76 -4.84
CA TYR A 92 -17.22 -22.34 -3.88
C TYR A 92 -16.79 -22.11 -2.41
N THR A 93 -15.50 -22.23 -2.07
CA THR A 93 -14.99 -21.84 -0.73
C THR A 93 -14.31 -20.46 -0.74
N LEU A 94 -15.09 -19.38 -0.84
CA LEU A 94 -14.59 -17.99 -0.81
C LEU A 94 -13.86 -17.64 0.50
N GLN A 95 -14.16 -18.35 1.59
CA GLN A 95 -13.63 -18.08 2.92
C GLN A 95 -12.11 -18.29 3.00
N LEU A 96 -11.54 -19.16 2.15
CA LEU A 96 -10.11 -19.47 2.14
C LEU A 96 -9.24 -18.35 1.57
N ASN A 97 -9.80 -17.51 0.69
CA ASN A 97 -9.13 -16.34 0.12
C ASN A 97 -9.43 -15.03 0.89
N GLY A 98 -10.21 -15.13 1.99
CA GLY A 98 -10.69 -13.96 2.71
C GLY A 98 -9.59 -13.03 3.25
N LYS A 99 -8.35 -13.51 3.43
CA LYS A 99 -7.21 -12.65 3.81
C LYS A 99 -6.79 -11.71 2.68
N ALA A 100 -6.63 -12.23 1.46
CA ALA A 100 -6.25 -11.42 0.30
C ALA A 100 -7.39 -10.47 -0.10
N GLU A 101 -8.63 -10.96 -0.11
CA GLU A 101 -9.81 -10.13 -0.38
C GLU A 101 -9.95 -8.98 0.62
N LYS A 102 -9.77 -9.25 1.92
CA LYS A 102 -9.82 -8.22 2.95
C LYS A 102 -8.71 -7.19 2.78
N LEU A 103 -7.50 -7.61 2.42
CA LEU A 103 -6.39 -6.71 2.16
C LEU A 103 -6.68 -5.82 0.95
N ASN A 104 -7.11 -6.41 -0.16
CA ASN A 104 -7.47 -5.69 -1.39
C ASN A 104 -8.59 -4.68 -1.13
N LYS A 105 -9.63 -5.08 -0.39
CA LYS A 105 -10.69 -4.17 0.02
C LYS A 105 -10.15 -3.01 0.88
N THR A 106 -9.30 -3.31 1.87
CA THR A 106 -8.70 -2.28 2.73
C THR A 106 -7.83 -1.30 1.94
N LEU A 107 -7.06 -1.79 0.96
CA LEU A 107 -6.25 -0.96 0.07
C LEU A 107 -7.13 -0.07 -0.80
N LEU A 108 -8.15 -0.63 -1.44
CA LEU A 108 -9.07 0.15 -2.28
C LEU A 108 -9.84 1.20 -1.46
N ASP A 109 -10.27 0.88 -0.25
CA ASP A 109 -10.91 1.85 0.64
C ASP A 109 -9.96 3.01 0.99
N LYS A 110 -8.66 2.72 1.20
CA LYS A 110 -7.64 3.76 1.39
C LYS A 110 -7.38 4.58 0.14
N VAL A 111 -7.32 3.94 -1.04
CA VAL A 111 -7.17 4.65 -2.32
C VAL A 111 -8.32 5.63 -2.53
N ARG A 112 -9.57 5.21 -2.27
CA ARG A 112 -10.73 6.09 -2.34
C ARG A 112 -10.60 7.28 -1.38
N ALA A 113 -10.17 7.03 -0.14
CA ALA A 113 -9.95 8.11 0.83
C ALA A 113 -8.88 9.10 0.37
N LEU A 114 -7.74 8.62 -0.15
CA LEU A 114 -6.65 9.49 -0.65
C LEU A 114 -7.10 10.33 -1.86
N LEU A 115 -7.83 9.73 -2.81
CA LEU A 115 -8.36 10.44 -3.97
C LEU A 115 -9.41 11.48 -3.57
N PHE A 116 -10.28 11.13 -2.63
CA PHE A 116 -11.32 12.04 -2.14
C PHE A 116 -10.73 13.25 -1.40
N ASP A 117 -9.73 13.02 -0.54
CA ASP A 117 -9.05 14.07 0.21
C ASP A 117 -8.22 15.00 -0.69
N SER A 118 -7.50 14.43 -1.65
CA SER A 118 -6.62 15.19 -2.55
C SER A 118 -7.34 15.95 -3.67
N THR A 119 -8.65 15.71 -3.87
CA THR A 119 -9.44 16.24 -5.00
C THR A 119 -8.85 15.92 -6.39
N LEU A 120 -7.97 14.92 -6.48
CA LEU A 120 -7.34 14.49 -7.73
C LEU A 120 -8.27 13.61 -8.56
N ASP A 121 -8.08 13.63 -9.88
CA ASP A 121 -8.84 12.80 -10.81
C ASP A 121 -8.64 11.31 -10.56
N LYS A 122 -9.68 10.53 -10.87
CA LYS A 122 -9.68 9.06 -10.70
C LYS A 122 -8.60 8.35 -11.49
N GLU A 123 -8.04 8.99 -12.52
CA GLU A 123 -6.92 8.49 -13.31
C GLU A 123 -5.67 8.26 -12.45
N MET A 124 -5.53 9.00 -11.34
CA MET A 124 -4.42 8.87 -10.39
C MET A 124 -4.54 7.68 -9.43
N TRP A 125 -5.53 6.79 -9.63
CA TRP A 125 -5.76 5.66 -8.73
C TRP A 125 -4.54 4.74 -8.58
N GLY A 126 -3.70 4.60 -9.62
CA GLY A 126 -2.47 3.81 -9.57
C GLY A 126 -1.43 4.37 -8.60
N GLU A 127 -1.19 5.69 -8.65
CA GLU A 127 -0.28 6.36 -7.72
C GLU A 127 -0.84 6.39 -6.30
N ALA A 128 -2.15 6.63 -6.17
CA ALA A 128 -2.85 6.50 -4.89
C ALA A 128 -2.73 5.08 -4.31
N PHE A 129 -2.74 4.04 -5.14
CA PHE A 129 -2.57 2.65 -4.72
C PHE A 129 -1.15 2.39 -4.18
N TYR A 130 -0.12 2.89 -4.85
CA TYR A 130 1.25 2.82 -4.33
C TYR A 130 1.40 3.57 -3.01
N CYS A 131 0.83 4.77 -2.90
CA CYS A 131 0.84 5.56 -1.68
C CYS A 131 0.10 4.84 -0.53
N ALA A 132 -1.10 4.32 -0.79
CA ALA A 132 -1.88 3.55 0.19
C ALA A 132 -1.14 2.31 0.67
N THR A 133 -0.45 1.60 -0.22
CA THR A 133 0.38 0.44 0.10
C THR A 133 1.57 0.83 0.96
N TYR A 134 2.26 1.92 0.60
CA TYR A 134 3.39 2.46 1.36
C TYR A 134 3.00 2.81 2.79
N ILE A 135 1.85 3.46 2.97
CA ILE A 135 1.28 3.83 4.26
C ILE A 135 0.88 2.57 5.03
N LEU A 136 0.13 1.64 4.42
CA LEU A 136 -0.35 0.43 5.09
C LEU A 136 0.80 -0.43 5.61
N ASN A 137 1.91 -0.52 4.88
CA ASN A 137 3.09 -1.27 5.32
C ASN A 137 3.81 -0.64 6.53
N ARG A 138 3.61 0.65 6.80
CA ARG A 138 4.24 1.39 7.91
C ARG A 138 3.31 1.69 9.07
N LEU A 139 2.04 1.33 8.97
CA LEU A 139 1.08 1.42 10.06
C LEU A 139 1.07 0.14 10.90
N PRO A 140 0.85 0.24 12.22
CA PRO A 140 0.65 -0.93 13.04
C PRO A 140 -0.64 -1.64 12.64
N ILE A 141 -0.66 -2.97 12.75
CA ILE A 141 -1.86 -3.77 12.49
C ILE A 141 -2.44 -4.16 13.83
N ASN A 142 -3.76 -4.06 14.03
CA ASN A 142 -4.40 -4.35 15.32
C ASN A 142 -4.06 -5.72 15.94
N THR A 143 -3.57 -6.68 15.16
CA THR A 143 -3.17 -8.01 15.65
C THR A 143 -1.72 -8.10 16.13
N LEU A 144 -0.89 -7.09 15.87
CA LEU A 144 0.55 -7.08 16.14
C LEU A 144 0.98 -5.69 16.58
N GLU A 145 1.77 -5.60 17.65
CA GLU A 145 2.38 -4.33 18.10
C GLU A 145 3.53 -3.85 17.19
N LYS A 146 3.69 -4.46 16.00
CA LYS A 146 4.74 -4.15 15.03
C LYS A 146 4.14 -3.86 13.67
N THR A 147 4.78 -2.97 12.93
CA THR A 147 4.42 -2.65 11.54
C THR A 147 4.90 -3.77 10.60
N PRO A 148 4.24 -4.03 9.47
CA PRO A 148 4.76 -4.92 8.44
C PRO A 148 6.19 -4.57 8.06
N TYR A 149 6.47 -3.28 7.91
CA TYR A 149 7.80 -2.75 7.61
C TYR A 149 8.86 -3.20 8.62
N GLU A 150 8.57 -3.10 9.93
CA GLU A 150 9.47 -3.59 10.97
C GLU A 150 9.70 -5.10 10.90
N MET A 151 8.70 -5.87 10.49
CA MET A 151 8.85 -7.31 10.33
C MET A 151 9.78 -7.69 9.17
N TRP A 152 9.71 -6.94 8.07
CA TRP A 152 10.51 -7.19 6.87
C TRP A 152 11.93 -6.60 6.98
N GLU A 153 12.04 -5.35 7.41
CA GLU A 153 13.28 -4.59 7.44
C GLU A 153 14.02 -4.68 8.78
N LYS A 154 13.41 -5.30 9.80
CA LYS A 154 13.94 -5.40 11.18
C LYS A 154 14.30 -4.04 11.80
N ARG A 155 13.76 -2.94 11.27
CA ARG A 155 13.97 -1.56 11.71
C ARG A 155 12.65 -0.80 11.72
N LYS A 156 12.54 0.21 12.60
CA LYS A 156 11.36 1.07 12.65
C LYS A 156 11.26 1.94 11.39
N PRO A 157 10.05 2.16 10.84
CA PRO A 157 9.88 3.08 9.73
C PRO A 157 10.17 4.52 10.20
N ASN A 158 10.90 5.28 9.38
CA ASN A 158 10.97 6.72 9.56
C ASN A 158 9.69 7.36 9.00
N LEU A 159 8.88 7.95 9.88
CA LEU A 159 7.63 8.60 9.53
C LEU A 159 7.78 10.09 9.20
N GLU A 160 8.93 10.71 9.47
CA GLU A 160 9.20 12.13 9.17
C GLU A 160 9.15 12.42 7.66
N SER A 161 9.46 11.40 6.85
CA SER A 161 9.39 11.46 5.39
C SER A 161 7.97 11.35 4.84
N MET A 162 6.95 11.13 5.67
CA MET A 162 5.57 11.01 5.20
C MET A 162 5.01 12.37 4.79
N GLN A 163 4.37 12.39 3.63
CA GLN A 163 3.69 13.55 3.06
C GLN A 163 2.23 13.19 2.76
N ILE A 164 1.37 14.20 2.84
CA ILE A 164 -0.06 14.09 2.52
C ILE A 164 -0.19 13.96 0.99
N PHE A 165 -0.89 12.92 0.54
CA PHE A 165 -1.17 12.71 -0.87
C PHE A 165 -1.97 13.89 -1.45
N GLY A 166 -1.53 14.43 -2.59
CA GLY A 166 -2.10 15.63 -3.20
C GLY A 166 -1.59 16.96 -2.64
N SER A 167 -0.63 16.95 -1.71
CA SER A 167 -0.05 18.20 -1.20
C SER A 167 0.77 18.92 -2.27
N ILE A 168 0.85 20.24 -2.16
CA ILE A 168 1.70 21.06 -3.04
C ILE A 168 3.17 20.80 -2.67
N ALA A 169 3.96 20.42 -3.67
CA ALA A 169 5.40 20.21 -3.56
C ALA A 169 6.14 21.09 -4.58
N HIS A 170 7.26 21.66 -4.15
CA HIS A 170 8.12 22.47 -5.03
C HIS A 170 9.34 21.65 -5.45
N ALA A 171 9.44 21.32 -6.74
CA ALA A 171 10.60 20.64 -7.29
C ALA A 171 11.62 21.67 -7.78
N LYS A 172 12.88 21.54 -7.36
CA LYS A 172 13.96 22.41 -7.82
C LYS A 172 14.26 22.14 -9.29
N ASN A 173 14.32 23.20 -10.09
CA ASN A 173 14.73 23.13 -11.48
C ASN A 173 16.26 22.95 -11.55
N LEU A 174 16.74 21.82 -12.10
CA LEU A 174 18.17 21.44 -12.10
C LEU A 174 18.95 21.96 -13.32
N GLY A 175 18.29 22.64 -14.25
CA GLY A 175 18.92 23.20 -15.46
C GLY A 175 19.70 24.50 -15.21
N PRO A 176 20.46 24.99 -16.22
CA PRO A 176 21.14 26.28 -16.14
C PRO A 176 20.11 27.39 -15.99
N GLN A 177 20.25 28.20 -14.93
CA GLN A 177 19.32 29.27 -14.59
C GLN A 177 20.01 30.62 -14.59
N LYS A 178 19.37 31.63 -15.19
CA LYS A 178 19.77 33.03 -15.06
C LYS A 178 19.33 33.56 -13.69
N LYS A 179 19.91 34.69 -13.27
CA LYS A 179 19.74 35.23 -11.90
C LYS A 179 18.28 35.47 -11.48
N VAL A 180 17.36 35.64 -12.43
CA VAL A 180 15.95 36.01 -12.21
C VAL A 180 14.97 34.89 -12.64
N ASP A 181 15.48 33.72 -13.05
CA ASP A 181 14.61 32.63 -13.52
C ASP A 181 13.94 31.89 -12.34
N GLU A 182 12.79 31.27 -12.60
CA GLU A 182 12.06 30.47 -11.62
C GLU A 182 12.87 29.23 -11.19
N ARG A 183 13.22 29.17 -9.89
CA ARG A 183 14.08 28.12 -9.32
C ARG A 183 13.37 26.81 -9.00
N SER A 184 12.04 26.82 -9.01
CA SER A 184 11.26 25.64 -8.66
C SER A 184 9.91 25.62 -9.35
N SER A 185 9.50 24.43 -9.79
CA SER A 185 8.18 24.20 -10.37
C SER A 185 7.21 23.70 -9.30
N LYS A 186 5.99 24.24 -9.31
CA LYS A 186 4.91 23.82 -8.41
C LYS A 186 4.29 22.53 -8.94
N LEU A 187 4.36 21.47 -8.15
CA LEU A 187 3.86 20.13 -8.48
C LEU A 187 2.98 19.60 -7.34
N LEU A 188 2.31 18.48 -7.57
CA LEU A 188 1.54 17.77 -6.55
C LEU A 188 2.26 16.50 -6.13
N PHE A 189 2.28 16.24 -4.82
CA PHE A 189 2.81 15.00 -4.29
C PHE A 189 1.86 13.83 -4.56
N VAL A 190 2.33 12.82 -5.29
CA VAL A 190 1.51 11.64 -5.66
C VAL A 190 2.07 10.33 -5.13
N GLY A 191 3.24 10.32 -4.47
CA GLY A 191 3.68 9.11 -3.80
C GLY A 191 5.18 9.04 -3.54
N TYR A 192 5.61 7.83 -3.19
CA TYR A 192 6.98 7.56 -2.76
C TYR A 192 7.72 6.75 -3.82
N ALA A 193 8.98 7.12 -4.07
CA ALA A 193 9.94 6.36 -4.85
C ALA A 193 11.05 5.82 -3.93
N LEU A 194 11.90 4.92 -4.45
CA LEU A 194 12.98 4.32 -3.67
C LEU A 194 13.92 5.37 -3.06
N ASN A 195 14.25 6.40 -3.85
CA ASN A 195 15.21 7.44 -3.49
C ASN A 195 14.60 8.85 -3.45
N GLY A 196 13.28 8.97 -3.30
CA GLY A 196 12.63 10.29 -3.30
C GLY A 196 11.11 10.24 -3.38
N TYR A 197 10.54 11.30 -3.92
CA TYR A 197 9.10 11.49 -4.04
C TYR A 197 8.68 11.47 -5.52
N ARG A 198 7.47 10.97 -5.77
CA ARG A 198 6.80 11.09 -7.05
C ARG A 198 5.94 12.33 -7.04
N LEU A 199 6.16 13.18 -8.03
CA LEU A 199 5.49 14.45 -8.19
C LEU A 199 4.75 14.46 -9.52
N TRP A 200 3.56 15.07 -9.53
CA TRP A 200 2.70 15.21 -10.69
C TRP A 200 2.58 16.67 -11.09
N SER A 201 2.75 16.96 -12.38
CA SER A 201 2.45 18.28 -12.94
C SER A 201 1.03 18.29 -13.48
N GLN A 202 0.22 19.27 -13.04
CA GLN A 202 -1.10 19.53 -13.62
C GLN A 202 -1.04 20.31 -14.93
N GLU A 203 0.15 20.77 -15.34
CA GLU A 203 0.30 21.43 -16.63
C GLU A 203 0.04 20.41 -17.73
N LYS A 204 -1.07 20.61 -18.44
CA LYS A 204 -1.47 19.79 -19.58
C LYS A 204 -0.28 19.70 -20.53
N CYS A 205 0.14 18.47 -20.86
CA CYS A 205 0.88 18.23 -22.09
C CYS A 205 0.05 18.85 -23.22
N SER A 206 0.51 19.99 -23.72
CA SER A 206 -0.02 20.61 -24.92
C SER A 206 0.45 19.72 -26.06
N ASN A 207 -0.41 18.79 -26.49
CA ASN A 207 -0.21 18.07 -27.73
C ASN A 207 -0.31 19.02 -28.91
#